data_AF-T1JFK9-F1
#
_entry.id   AF-T1JFK9-F1
#
_cell.length_a   1.000
_cell.length_b   1.000
_cell.length_c   1.000
_cell.angle_alpha   90.00
_cell.angle_beta   90.00
_cell.angle_gamma   90.00
#
_symmetry.space_group_name_H-M   'P 1'
#
loop_
_entity.id
_entity.type
_entity.pdbx_description
1 polymer ?
#
loop_
_entity_poly.entity_id
_entity_poly.type
_entity_poly.pdbx_seq_one_letter_code
_entity_poly.pdbx_strand_id
1 'polypeptide(L)'
;MITQFIFALIMTLVSIVYSTFIPTDRLVHLDLKGAPPKISYIEQFFPFIKSLGATGLLIEYEDMFPFWGPIKPLSASNAYTRREIEQILTLAHDNELKVIPLIQTFGHLEFGLKLPEFAKLREVAQHPQALCPSKNGSRELIQNMVDQVMTLHKTSHWLHIGCDEVYQLGQCSSCIQRLRNHEQNWIFLQHVQSGVAE
;
A
#
# COMPACT_ATOMS: atom_id res chain seq x y z
N MET A 1 -3.71 -43.13 37.85
CA MET A 1 -2.61 -42.14 37.89
C MET A 1 -1.59 -42.28 36.77
N ILE A 2 -1.20 -43.50 36.35
CA ILE A 2 -0.16 -43.68 35.31
C ILE A 2 -0.63 -43.31 33.89
N THR A 3 -1.91 -43.48 33.58
CA THR A 3 -2.48 -43.18 32.24
C THR A 3 -2.65 -41.69 31.94
N GLN A 4 -2.88 -40.83 32.95
CA GLN A 4 -2.95 -39.36 32.75
C GLN A 4 -1.57 -38.75 32.52
N PHE A 5 -0.51 -39.31 33.12
CA PHE A 5 0.86 -38.83 32.93
C PHE A 5 1.40 -39.12 31.52
N ILE A 6 1.05 -40.28 30.94
CA ILE A 6 1.48 -40.66 29.58
C ILE A 6 0.79 -39.77 28.52
N PHE A 7 -0.49 -39.42 28.72
CA PHE A 7 -1.23 -38.55 27.79
C PHE A 7 -0.70 -37.10 27.80
N ALA A 8 -0.34 -36.59 28.98
CA ALA A 8 0.28 -35.27 29.11
C ALA A 8 1.67 -35.23 28.44
N LEU A 9 2.50 -36.28 28.60
CA LEU A 9 3.82 -36.34 27.99
C LEU A 9 3.74 -36.43 26.46
N ILE A 10 2.77 -37.17 25.90
CA ILE A 10 2.55 -37.28 24.46
C ILE A 10 2.05 -35.95 23.87
N MET A 11 1.15 -35.24 24.55
CA MET A 11 0.69 -33.92 24.09
C MET A 11 1.82 -32.88 24.11
N THR A 12 2.65 -32.87 25.16
CA THR A 12 3.82 -31.99 25.21
C THR A 12 4.86 -32.37 24.14
N LEU A 13 5.07 -33.66 23.86
CA LEU A 13 5.97 -34.11 22.80
C LEU A 13 5.43 -33.81 21.39
N VAL A 14 4.11 -33.90 21.15
CA VAL A 14 3.50 -33.52 19.86
C VAL A 14 3.61 -32.01 19.63
N SER A 15 3.49 -31.18 20.68
CA SER A 15 3.78 -29.74 20.60
C SER A 15 5.26 -29.41 20.39
N ILE A 16 6.18 -30.30 20.78
CA ILE A 16 7.62 -30.13 20.55
C ILE A 16 8.02 -30.50 19.11
N VAL A 17 7.26 -31.37 18.44
CA VAL A 17 7.61 -31.91 17.10
C VAL A 17 7.09 -31.04 15.95
N TYR A 18 6.10 -30.17 16.18
CA TYR A 18 5.70 -29.13 15.22
C TYR A 18 6.05 -27.76 15.79
N SER A 19 7.23 -27.24 15.44
CA SER A 19 7.49 -25.81 15.56
C SER A 19 6.48 -25.09 14.66
N THR A 20 5.41 -24.55 15.27
CA THR A 20 4.47 -23.70 14.56
C THR A 20 5.26 -22.53 13.99
N PHE A 21 5.35 -22.44 12.66
CA PHE A 21 5.98 -21.31 12.00
C PHE A 21 5.16 -20.05 12.33
N ILE A 22 5.73 -19.17 13.13
CA ILE A 22 5.17 -17.84 13.40
C ILE A 22 5.96 -16.86 12.55
N PRO A 23 5.33 -16.22 11.54
CA PRO A 23 6.00 -15.20 10.75
C PRO A 23 6.58 -14.11 11.66
N THR A 24 7.81 -13.68 11.40
CA THR A 24 8.44 -12.57 12.12
C THR A 24 7.63 -11.28 11.95
N ASP A 25 7.10 -11.09 10.74
CA ASP A 25 6.28 -9.95 10.37
C ASP A 25 4.80 -10.33 10.29
N ARG A 26 3.99 -9.65 11.10
CA ARG A 26 2.54 -9.83 11.19
C ARG A 26 1.92 -8.45 11.08
N LEU A 27 1.66 -8.06 9.84
CA LEU A 27 1.18 -6.72 9.51
C LEU A 27 -0.34 -6.68 9.53
N VAL A 28 -0.89 -5.59 10.07
CA VAL A 28 -2.30 -5.23 9.90
C VAL A 28 -2.39 -4.25 8.74
N HIS A 29 -3.13 -4.60 7.69
CA HIS A 29 -3.41 -3.70 6.57
C HIS A 29 -4.52 -2.72 6.97
N LEU A 30 -4.17 -1.43 6.98
CA LEU A 30 -5.09 -0.33 7.17
C LEU A 30 -5.43 0.26 5.81
N ASP A 31 -6.62 -0.06 5.32
CA ASP A 31 -7.21 0.58 4.16
C ASP A 31 -7.95 1.84 4.64
N LEU A 32 -7.35 3.01 4.40
CA LEU A 32 -7.83 4.27 4.92
C LEU A 32 -8.64 5.07 3.89
N LYS A 33 -8.79 4.58 2.65
CA LYS A 33 -9.41 5.34 1.55
C LYS A 33 -10.88 5.65 1.78
N GLY A 34 -11.34 6.79 1.26
CA GLY A 34 -12.74 7.23 1.34
C GLY A 34 -13.23 7.68 2.73
N ALA A 35 -13.08 6.85 3.75
CA ALA A 35 -13.64 7.08 5.10
C ALA A 35 -12.62 6.76 6.21
N PRO A 36 -11.59 7.61 6.38
CA PRO A 36 -10.49 7.33 7.29
C PRO A 36 -10.97 7.40 8.75
N PRO A 37 -10.52 6.47 9.63
CA PRO A 37 -10.80 6.53 11.06
C PRO A 37 -10.19 7.77 11.71
N LYS A 38 -10.83 8.27 12.76
CA LYS A 38 -10.31 9.41 13.54
C LYS A 38 -9.05 9.02 14.31
N ILE A 39 -8.19 10.00 14.59
CA ILE A 39 -6.99 9.80 15.44
C ILE A 39 -7.34 9.18 16.79
N SER A 40 -8.44 9.61 17.43
CA SER A 40 -8.88 9.05 18.72
C SER A 40 -9.26 7.57 18.67
N TYR A 41 -9.62 7.04 17.49
CA TYR A 41 -9.80 5.61 17.30
C TYR A 41 -8.44 4.91 17.14
N ILE A 42 -7.54 5.48 16.35
CA ILE A 42 -6.18 4.96 16.13
C ILE A 42 -5.41 4.85 17.46
N GLU A 43 -5.54 5.83 18.35
CA GLU A 43 -4.96 5.83 19.70
C GLU A 43 -5.36 4.60 20.54
N GLN A 44 -6.59 4.10 20.35
CA GLN A 44 -7.08 2.90 21.04
C GLN A 44 -6.75 1.62 20.26
N PHE A 45 -6.74 1.71 18.93
CA PHE A 45 -6.61 0.57 18.04
C PHE A 45 -5.19 0.00 18.01
N PHE A 46 -4.16 0.84 18.00
CA PHE A 46 -2.77 0.37 17.92
C PHE A 46 -2.33 -0.46 19.15
N PRO A 47 -2.58 -0.02 20.39
CA PRO A 47 -2.33 -0.86 21.57
C PRO A 47 -3.09 -2.19 21.51
N PHE A 48 -4.34 -2.16 21.02
CA PHE A 48 -5.16 -3.35 20.89
C PHE A 48 -4.54 -4.37 19.93
N ILE A 49 -4.23 -4.00 18.68
CA ILE A 49 -3.62 -4.94 17.73
C ILE A 49 -2.21 -5.39 18.16
N LYS A 50 -1.46 -4.52 18.87
CA LYS A 50 -0.18 -4.89 19.47
C LYS A 50 -0.36 -6.00 20.51
N SER A 51 -1.38 -5.90 21.36
CA SER A 51 -1.74 -6.95 22.32
C SER A 51 -2.14 -8.28 21.66
N LEU A 52 -2.65 -8.23 20.43
CA LEU A 52 -2.95 -9.41 19.60
C LEU A 52 -1.72 -9.96 18.86
N GLY A 53 -0.56 -9.32 19.00
CA GLY A 53 0.71 -9.78 18.45
C GLY A 53 1.08 -9.17 17.11
N ALA A 54 0.43 -8.11 16.64
CA ALA A 54 0.88 -7.38 15.45
C ALA A 54 2.31 -6.84 15.63
N THR A 55 3.09 -6.85 14.54
CA THR A 55 4.46 -6.27 14.53
C THR A 55 4.57 -5.03 13.66
N GLY A 56 3.54 -4.75 12.87
CA GLY A 56 3.53 -3.58 12.02
C GLY A 56 2.21 -3.33 11.31
N LEU A 57 2.25 -2.31 10.46
CA LEU A 57 1.15 -1.76 9.71
C LEU A 57 1.55 -1.69 8.25
N LEU A 58 0.63 -2.11 7.37
CA LEU A 58 0.65 -1.77 5.97
C LEU A 58 -0.42 -0.70 5.76
N ILE A 59 -0.05 0.52 5.40
CA ILE A 59 -0.99 1.65 5.38
C ILE A 59 -1.23 2.12 3.96
N GLU A 60 -2.47 1.99 3.49
CA GLU A 60 -2.93 2.47 2.19
C GLU A 60 -3.81 3.71 2.40
N TYR A 61 -3.42 4.84 1.81
CA TYR A 61 -4.11 6.12 2.02
C TYR A 61 -5.02 6.54 0.85
N GLU A 62 -4.58 6.31 -0.40
CA GLU A 62 -5.18 6.88 -1.61
C GLU A 62 -5.50 8.39 -1.48
N ASP A 63 -6.78 8.76 -1.59
CA ASP A 63 -7.26 10.15 -1.48
C ASP A 63 -7.25 10.71 -0.07
N MET A 64 -6.99 9.90 0.96
CA MET A 64 -6.91 10.36 2.35
C MET A 64 -5.51 10.83 2.76
N PHE A 65 -4.53 10.79 1.85
CA PHE A 65 -3.22 11.38 2.08
C PHE A 65 -3.24 12.90 1.76
N PRO A 66 -2.62 13.77 2.60
CA PRO A 66 -2.55 15.21 2.36
C PRO A 66 -1.53 15.59 1.29
N PHE A 67 -1.75 15.22 0.03
CA PHE A 67 -0.92 15.65 -1.09
C PHE A 67 -0.88 17.18 -1.23
N TRP A 68 0.21 17.68 -1.81
CA TRP A 68 0.47 19.10 -2.00
C TRP A 68 1.01 19.42 -3.40
N GLY A 69 1.08 20.73 -3.69
CA GLY A 69 1.63 21.23 -4.95
C GLY A 69 0.78 20.77 -6.15
N PRO A 70 1.39 20.36 -7.27
CA PRO A 70 0.69 19.96 -8.49
C PRO A 70 -0.32 18.81 -8.31
N ILE A 71 -0.06 17.91 -7.36
CA ILE A 71 -0.92 16.74 -7.10
C ILE A 71 -1.89 16.93 -5.92
N LYS A 72 -2.01 18.15 -5.38
CA LYS A 72 -3.01 18.49 -4.36
C LYS A 72 -4.43 18.04 -4.69
N PRO A 73 -4.92 18.08 -5.96
CA PRO A 73 -6.27 17.63 -6.27
C PRO A 73 -6.56 16.16 -5.97
N LEU A 74 -5.53 15.32 -5.76
CA LEU A 74 -5.71 13.93 -5.35
C LEU A 74 -6.30 13.79 -3.93
N SER A 75 -6.03 14.77 -3.05
CA SER A 75 -6.51 14.73 -1.66
C SER A 75 -8.00 15.02 -1.61
N ALA A 76 -8.76 14.16 -0.94
CA ALA A 76 -10.14 14.44 -0.60
C ALA A 76 -10.23 15.60 0.40
N SER A 77 -11.40 16.24 0.46
CA SER A 77 -11.65 17.36 1.38
C SER A 77 -11.60 16.95 2.86
N ASN A 78 -11.79 15.66 3.15
CA ASN A 78 -11.72 15.06 4.48
C ASN A 78 -10.45 14.20 4.70
N ALA A 79 -9.43 14.35 3.84
CA ALA A 79 -8.14 13.71 4.03
C ALA A 79 -7.50 14.11 5.38
N TYR A 80 -6.62 13.26 5.90
CA TYR A 80 -5.81 13.61 7.06
C TYR A 80 -4.98 14.85 6.78
N THR A 81 -4.72 15.65 7.80
CA THR A 81 -3.69 16.69 7.76
C THR A 81 -2.29 16.08 7.93
N ARG A 82 -1.24 16.81 7.54
CA ARG A 82 0.15 16.34 7.77
C ARG A 82 0.45 16.08 9.24
N ARG A 83 -0.09 16.91 10.12
CA ARG A 83 0.02 16.75 11.58
C ARG A 83 -0.64 15.44 12.05
N GLU A 84 -1.80 15.10 11.48
CA GLU A 84 -2.48 13.84 11.78
C GLU A 84 -1.69 12.63 11.28
N ILE A 85 -1.06 12.71 10.09
CA ILE A 85 -0.12 11.67 9.62
C ILE A 85 1.04 11.51 10.60
N GLU A 86 1.68 12.61 11.02
CA GLU A 86 2.77 12.57 12.03
C GLU A 86 2.29 11.94 13.35
N GLN A 87 1.06 12.25 13.79
CA GLN A 87 0.46 11.63 14.98
C GLN A 87 0.25 10.12 14.80
N ILE A 88 -0.27 9.67 13.66
CA ILE A 88 -0.43 8.23 13.35
C ILE A 88 0.93 7.52 13.41
N LEU A 89 1.96 8.09 12.79
CA LEU A 89 3.30 7.51 12.77
C LEU A 89 3.94 7.48 14.17
N THR A 90 3.72 8.52 14.98
CA THR A 90 4.16 8.56 16.38
C THR A 90 3.46 7.48 17.21
N LEU A 91 2.13 7.34 17.06
CA LEU A 91 1.38 6.28 17.74
C LEU A 91 1.85 4.88 17.34
N ALA A 92 2.18 4.66 16.06
CA ALA A 92 2.71 3.38 15.60
C ALA A 92 4.08 3.09 16.23
N HIS A 93 4.97 4.08 16.24
CA HIS A 93 6.28 3.99 16.89
C HIS A 93 6.17 3.66 18.38
N ASP A 94 5.32 4.39 19.11
CA ASP A 94 5.14 4.23 20.55
C ASP A 94 4.53 2.87 20.93
N ASN A 95 3.85 2.22 19.99
CA ASN A 95 3.33 0.85 20.14
C ASN A 95 4.25 -0.21 19.52
N GLU A 96 5.48 0.15 19.14
CA GLU A 96 6.45 -0.74 18.51
C GLU A 96 5.86 -1.48 17.29
N LEU A 97 5.15 -0.73 16.45
CA LEU A 97 4.59 -1.18 15.18
C LEU A 97 5.38 -0.54 14.05
N LYS A 98 6.09 -1.35 13.24
CA LYS A 98 6.73 -0.84 12.02
C LYS A 98 5.67 -0.39 11.02
N VAL A 99 5.95 0.63 10.22
CA VAL A 99 5.02 1.12 9.19
C VAL A 99 5.61 0.86 7.81
N ILE A 100 4.78 0.34 6.91
CA ILE A 100 5.05 0.20 5.48
C ILE A 100 3.94 0.97 4.75
N PRO A 101 4.21 2.13 4.15
CA PRO A 101 3.23 2.78 3.29
C PRO A 101 2.98 1.92 2.04
N LEU A 102 1.71 1.88 1.61
CA LEU A 102 1.27 1.33 0.34
C LEU A 102 0.79 2.46 -0.55
N ILE A 103 1.38 2.55 -1.74
CA ILE A 103 1.02 3.52 -2.77
C ILE A 103 0.65 2.73 -4.01
N GLN A 104 -0.55 2.98 -4.54
CA GLN A 104 -0.96 2.41 -5.81
C GLN A 104 -0.20 3.10 -6.96
N THR A 105 0.65 2.36 -7.68
CA THR A 105 1.44 2.94 -8.78
C THR A 105 0.95 2.58 -10.17
N PHE A 106 -0.08 1.72 -10.27
CA PHE A 106 -0.49 1.19 -11.57
C PHE A 106 -2.01 0.96 -11.72
N GLY A 107 -2.56 0.02 -10.94
CA GLY A 107 -4.00 -0.17 -10.76
C GLY A 107 -4.52 0.68 -9.61
N HIS A 108 -5.82 0.55 -9.30
CA HIS A 108 -6.47 1.22 -8.16
C HIS A 108 -6.22 2.75 -8.07
N LEU A 109 -6.12 3.41 -9.23
CA LEU A 109 -5.84 4.85 -9.30
C LEU A 109 -7.10 5.68 -9.60
N GLU A 110 -8.30 5.12 -9.42
CA GLU A 110 -9.58 5.77 -9.68
C GLU A 110 -9.72 7.08 -8.90
N PHE A 111 -9.19 7.14 -7.68
CA PHE A 111 -9.24 8.32 -6.83
C PHE A 111 -8.63 9.55 -7.51
N GLY A 112 -7.53 9.36 -8.25
CA GLY A 112 -6.87 10.42 -9.01
C GLY A 112 -7.33 10.49 -10.46
N LEU A 113 -7.33 9.35 -11.16
CA LEU A 113 -7.59 9.30 -12.59
C LEU A 113 -9.03 9.66 -12.96
N LYS A 114 -10.01 9.62 -12.03
CA LYS A 114 -11.36 10.16 -12.28
C LYS A 114 -11.36 11.68 -12.51
N LEU A 115 -10.37 12.39 -11.99
CA LEU A 115 -10.29 13.85 -12.05
C LEU A 115 -9.87 14.35 -13.46
N PRO A 116 -10.42 15.46 -13.96
CA PRO A 116 -10.10 16.00 -15.28
C PRO A 116 -8.60 16.23 -15.54
N GLU A 117 -7.86 16.65 -14.51
CA GLU A 117 -6.43 16.97 -14.54
C GLU A 117 -5.58 15.74 -14.90
N PHE A 118 -5.99 14.57 -14.41
CA PHE A 118 -5.25 13.31 -14.55
C PHE A 118 -5.89 12.33 -15.53
N ALA A 119 -7.11 12.60 -16.01
CA ALA A 119 -7.85 11.74 -16.93
C ALA A 119 -7.06 11.37 -18.21
N LYS A 120 -6.20 12.27 -18.70
CA LYS A 120 -5.32 12.02 -19.85
C LYS A 120 -4.32 10.90 -19.61
N LEU A 121 -4.03 10.52 -18.37
CA LEU A 121 -3.04 9.52 -18.00
C LEU A 121 -3.59 8.08 -17.97
N ARG A 122 -4.92 7.90 -18.06
CA ARG A 122 -5.57 6.57 -18.08
C ARG A 122 -5.05 5.69 -19.21
N GLU A 123 -4.97 4.38 -18.98
CA GLU A 123 -4.73 3.40 -20.05
C GLU A 123 -5.90 3.41 -21.04
N VAL A 124 -7.12 3.18 -20.56
CA VAL A 124 -8.32 3.29 -21.40
C VAL A 124 -9.11 4.51 -20.99
N ALA A 125 -9.47 5.37 -21.94
CA ALA A 125 -10.06 6.68 -21.65
C ALA A 125 -11.33 6.62 -20.79
N GLN A 126 -12.15 5.58 -21.00
CA GLN A 126 -13.41 5.35 -20.28
C GLN A 126 -13.21 4.76 -18.86
N HIS A 127 -12.01 4.30 -18.53
CA HIS A 127 -11.72 3.50 -17.33
C HIS A 127 -10.67 4.20 -16.46
N PRO A 128 -11.04 4.73 -15.28
CA PRO A 128 -10.11 5.43 -14.41
C PRO A 128 -9.25 4.49 -13.54
N GLN A 129 -9.39 3.17 -13.67
CA GLN A 129 -8.71 2.22 -12.78
C GLN A 129 -7.20 2.16 -12.99
N ALA A 130 -6.77 2.15 -14.26
CA ALA A 130 -5.39 1.85 -14.64
C ALA A 130 -4.69 3.06 -15.27
N LEU A 131 -3.47 3.33 -14.79
CA LEU A 131 -2.56 4.29 -15.38
C LEU A 131 -1.92 3.72 -16.66
N CYS A 132 -1.77 4.56 -17.67
CA CYS A 132 -0.98 4.20 -18.85
C CYS A 132 0.52 4.38 -18.55
N PRO A 133 1.34 3.31 -18.53
CA PRO A 133 2.76 3.42 -18.21
C PRO A 133 3.59 4.02 -19.36
N SER A 134 2.97 4.24 -20.53
CA SER A 134 3.64 4.78 -21.72
C SER A 134 3.40 6.28 -21.93
N LYS A 135 2.69 6.95 -21.01
CA LYS A 135 2.47 8.41 -21.06
C LYS A 135 3.46 9.13 -20.15
N ASN A 136 4.09 10.20 -20.64
CA ASN A 136 5.14 10.92 -19.91
C ASN A 136 4.69 11.39 -18.51
N GLY A 137 3.47 11.92 -18.38
CA GLY A 137 2.95 12.40 -17.10
C GLY A 137 2.64 11.30 -16.08
N SER A 138 2.62 10.03 -16.49
CA SER A 138 2.34 8.91 -15.59
C SER A 138 3.50 8.71 -14.60
N ARG A 139 4.74 8.70 -15.08
CA ARG A 139 5.92 8.59 -14.21
C ARG A 139 6.01 9.79 -13.25
N GLU A 140 5.75 10.99 -13.76
CA GLU A 140 5.74 12.21 -12.95
C GLU A 140 4.71 12.15 -11.81
N LEU A 141 3.48 11.69 -12.10
CA LEU A 141 2.45 11.50 -11.09
C LEU A 141 2.89 10.50 -10.01
N ILE A 142 3.40 9.33 -10.42
CA ILE A 142 3.86 8.30 -9.47
C ILE A 142 5.01 8.82 -8.62
N GLN A 143 6.02 9.44 -9.23
CA GLN A 143 7.15 9.99 -8.49
C GLN A 143 6.70 11.03 -7.46
N ASN A 144 5.80 11.94 -7.83
CA ASN A 144 5.26 12.92 -6.89
C ASN A 144 4.50 12.24 -5.73
N MET A 145 3.70 11.19 -5.99
CA MET A 145 3.02 10.49 -4.90
C MET A 145 4.02 9.79 -3.97
N VAL A 146 4.99 9.06 -4.53
CA VAL A 146 6.04 8.36 -3.77
C VAL A 146 6.85 9.34 -2.92
N ASP A 147 7.38 10.41 -3.54
CA ASP A 147 8.21 11.40 -2.85
C ASP A 147 7.45 12.04 -1.68
N GLN A 148 6.18 12.39 -1.88
CA GLN A 148 5.37 13.05 -0.86
C GLN A 148 5.05 12.11 0.31
N VAL A 149 4.67 10.85 0.02
CA VAL A 149 4.41 9.86 1.07
C VAL A 149 5.67 9.53 1.85
N MET A 150 6.79 9.29 1.17
CA MET A 150 8.07 8.98 1.80
C MET A 150 8.66 10.16 2.57
N THR A 151 8.37 11.40 2.15
CA THR A 151 8.73 12.62 2.90
C THR A 151 8.11 12.63 4.31
N LEU A 152 6.90 12.09 4.49
CA LEU A 152 6.28 11.97 5.81
C LEU A 152 6.69 10.65 6.51
N HIS A 153 6.94 9.58 5.76
CA HIS A 153 7.29 8.24 6.26
C HIS A 153 8.81 8.04 6.42
N LYS A 154 9.52 8.99 7.03
CA LYS A 154 11.00 9.04 7.06
C LYS A 154 11.69 7.83 7.70
N THR A 155 11.00 7.10 8.56
CA THR A 155 11.52 5.91 9.26
C THR A 155 11.18 4.61 8.55
N SER A 156 10.39 4.66 7.48
CA SER A 156 9.99 3.47 6.71
C SER A 156 11.16 3.00 5.86
N HIS A 157 11.49 1.72 5.99
CA HIS A 157 12.54 1.05 5.20
C HIS A 157 11.99 0.37 3.95
N TRP A 158 10.67 0.24 3.88
CA TRP A 158 9.96 -0.48 2.83
C TRP A 158 8.84 0.42 2.31
N LEU A 159 8.55 0.26 1.02
CA LEU A 159 7.41 0.85 0.34
C LEU A 159 6.72 -0.28 -0.43
N HIS A 160 5.41 -0.41 -0.27
CA HIS A 160 4.60 -1.29 -1.09
C HIS A 160 4.05 -0.50 -2.28
N ILE A 161 4.35 -0.92 -3.51
CA ILE A 161 3.99 -0.18 -4.74
C ILE A 161 2.62 -0.56 -5.32
N GLY A 162 1.87 -1.41 -4.63
CA GLY A 162 0.57 -1.92 -5.12
C GLY A 162 0.78 -2.78 -6.35
N CYS A 163 0.32 -2.29 -7.50
CA CYS A 163 0.39 -2.95 -8.81
C CYS A 163 -0.56 -4.16 -8.99
N ASP A 164 -1.60 -4.26 -8.20
CA ASP A 164 -2.66 -5.25 -8.37
C ASP A 164 -3.72 -4.82 -9.40
N GLU A 165 -4.46 -5.80 -9.91
CA GLU A 165 -5.69 -5.63 -10.71
C GLU A 165 -5.58 -4.68 -11.95
N VAL A 166 -4.44 -4.69 -12.65
CA VAL A 166 -4.22 -3.85 -13.84
C VAL A 166 -4.85 -4.45 -15.11
N TYR A 167 -6.19 -4.57 -15.12
CA TYR A 167 -6.93 -5.32 -16.14
C TYR A 167 -6.80 -4.76 -17.56
N GLN A 168 -6.77 -3.44 -17.73
CA GLN A 168 -6.80 -2.80 -19.06
C GLN A 168 -5.42 -2.58 -19.70
N LEU A 169 -4.34 -3.08 -19.10
CA LEU A 169 -2.98 -2.83 -19.56
C LEU A 169 -2.78 -3.25 -21.03
N GLY A 170 -2.14 -2.39 -21.83
CA GLY A 170 -1.78 -2.72 -23.21
C GLY A 170 -2.83 -2.37 -24.25
N GLN A 171 -3.91 -1.69 -23.86
CA GLN A 171 -5.06 -1.40 -24.73
C GLN A 171 -5.00 -0.02 -25.39
N CYS A 172 -4.18 0.91 -24.88
CA CYS A 172 -4.05 2.22 -25.50
C CYS A 172 -3.10 2.19 -26.70
N SER A 173 -3.23 3.14 -27.63
CA SER A 173 -2.39 3.20 -28.84
C SER A 173 -0.90 3.24 -28.55
N SER A 174 -0.47 3.98 -27.53
CA SER A 174 0.93 4.06 -27.11
C SER A 174 1.46 2.73 -26.56
N CYS A 175 0.68 2.02 -25.75
CA CYS A 175 1.06 0.72 -25.22
C CYS A 175 1.03 -0.36 -26.31
N ILE A 176 0.02 -0.37 -27.20
CA ILE A 176 -0.04 -1.27 -28.36
C ILE A 176 1.21 -1.10 -29.24
N GLN A 177 1.64 0.14 -29.50
CA GLN A 177 2.86 0.39 -30.25
C GLN A 177 4.10 -0.17 -29.55
N ARG A 178 4.17 -0.08 -28.22
CA ARG A 178 5.27 -0.59 -27.39
C ARG A 178 5.25 -2.12 -27.31
N LEU A 179 4.08 -2.75 -27.42
CA LEU A 179 3.88 -4.21 -27.41
C LEU A 179 4.16 -4.90 -28.76
N ARG A 180 4.52 -4.18 -29.83
CA ARG A 180 4.70 -4.78 -31.17
C ARG A 180 5.55 -6.07 -31.20
N ASN A 181 6.55 -6.16 -30.32
CA ASN A 181 7.43 -7.33 -30.19
C ASN A 181 7.44 -7.92 -28.76
N HIS A 182 6.47 -7.57 -27.91
CA HIS A 182 6.47 -7.90 -26.50
C HIS A 182 5.08 -8.28 -26.00
N GLU A 183 5.01 -9.15 -25.01
CA GLU A 183 3.76 -9.48 -24.32
C GLU A 183 3.38 -8.42 -23.28
N GLN A 184 2.12 -8.40 -22.87
CA GLN A 184 1.59 -7.46 -21.86
C GLN A 184 2.40 -7.48 -20.55
N ASN A 185 2.82 -8.67 -20.11
CA ASN A 185 3.66 -8.88 -18.93
C ASN A 185 4.99 -8.13 -19.01
N TRP A 186 5.53 -7.92 -20.22
CA TRP A 186 6.78 -7.17 -20.39
C TRP A 186 6.59 -5.70 -20.02
N ILE A 187 5.48 -5.06 -20.42
CA ILE A 187 5.20 -3.67 -19.99
C ILE A 187 5.02 -3.60 -18.47
N PHE A 188 4.37 -4.60 -17.88
CA PHE A 188 4.20 -4.66 -16.43
C PHE A 188 5.56 -4.70 -15.71
N LEU A 189 6.44 -5.62 -16.11
CA LEU A 189 7.77 -5.73 -15.53
C LEU A 189 8.60 -4.46 -15.73
N GLN A 190 8.50 -3.83 -16.90
CA GLN A 190 9.17 -2.55 -17.16
C GLN A 190 8.68 -1.44 -16.23
N HIS A 191 7.36 -1.36 -15.99
CA HIS A 191 6.81 -0.39 -15.03
C HIS A 191 7.36 -0.63 -13.63
N VAL A 192 7.29 -1.87 -13.12
CA VAL A 192 7.80 -2.24 -11.78
C VAL A 192 9.30 -1.95 -11.64
N GLN A 193 10.10 -2.26 -12.66
CA GLN A 193 11.54 -1.97 -12.67
C GLN A 193 11.82 -0.47 -12.66
N SER A 194 11.04 0.32 -13.42
CA SER A 194 11.23 1.77 -13.53
C SER A 194 10.69 2.60 -12.36
N GLY A 195 9.73 2.05 -11.59
CA GLY A 195 9.07 2.75 -10.48
C GLY A 195 9.78 2.62 -9.13
N VAL A 196 10.84 1.81 -9.05
CA VAL A 196 11.55 1.48 -7.79
C VAL A 196 13.07 1.71 -7.90
N ALA A 197 13.60 1.97 -9.10
CA ALA A 197 15.03 2.07 -9.34
C ALA A 197 15.42 3.48 -9.81
N GLU A 198 15.63 4.38 -8.86
CA GLU A 198 16.65 5.45 -8.88
C GLU A 198 16.77 6.11 -7.49
#